data_AF-T0C778-F1
#
_entry.id   AF-T0C778-F1
#
_cell.length_a   1.000
_cell.length_b   1.000
_cell.length_c   1.000
_cell.angle_alpha   90.00
_cell.angle_beta   90.00
_cell.angle_gamma   90.00
#
_symmetry.space_group_name_H-M   'P 1'
#
loop_
_entity.id
_entity.type
_entity.pdbx_description
1 polymer ?
#
loop_
_entity_poly.entity_id
_entity_poly.type
_entity_poly.pdbx_seq_one_letter_code
_entity_poly.pdbx_strand_id
1 'polypeptide(L)' 'MFTLRYTPFWSIPIMIIGGRFAYYYWLRGYSLPPLFFALCSAISSFFLFIWVMAGGPDKVVHYFLDIVRNF' A
#
# COMPACT_ATOMS: atom_id res chain seq x y z
N MET A 1 17.20 -1.24 -0.24
CA MET A 1 15.75 -1.37 -0.01
C MET A 1 15.06 0.01 0.00
N PHE A 2 14.99 0.68 -1.15
CA PHE A 2 14.32 1.99 -1.26
C PHE A 2 12.81 1.85 -1.09
N THR A 3 12.20 0.87 -1.76
CA THR A 3 10.74 0.66 -1.78
C THR A 3 10.14 0.43 -0.39
N LEU A 4 10.82 -0.34 0.47
CA LEU A 4 10.38 -0.59 1.85
C LEU A 4 10.64 0.60 2.76
N ARG A 5 11.81 1.25 2.65
CA ARG A 5 12.15 2.40 3.50
C ARG A 5 11.19 3.56 3.27
N TYR A 6 10.86 3.82 2.01
CA TYR A 6 10.00 4.90 1.57
C TYR A 6 8.59 4.42 1.21
N THR A 7 8.05 3.44 1.94
CA THR A 7 6.65 3.00 1.77
C THR A 7 5.65 4.16 1.75
N PRO A 8 5.71 5.16 2.67
CA PRO A 8 4.77 6.27 2.66
C PRO A 8 4.79 7.09 1.36
N PHE A 9 5.95 7.21 0.70
CA PHE A 9 6.12 8.00 -0.52
C PHE A 9 5.26 7.49 -1.68
N TRP A 10 5.15 6.18 -1.86
CA TRP A 10 4.34 5.59 -2.94
C TRP A 10 2.97 5.11 -2.46
N SER A 11 2.85 4.61 -1.24
CA SER A 11 1.58 4.07 -0.73
C SER A 11 0.52 5.15 -0.48
N ILE A 12 0.89 6.31 0.09
CA ILE A 12 -0.08 7.37 0.39
C ILE A 12 -0.71 7.93 -0.90
N PRO A 13 0.08 8.29 -1.95
CA PRO A 13 -0.51 8.75 -3.20
C PRO A 13 -1.41 7.70 -3.86
N ILE A 14 -0.98 6.43 -3.93
CA ILE A 14 -1.78 5.37 -4.53
C ILE A 14 -3.07 5.12 -3.73
N MET A 15 -3.00 5.16 -2.40
CA MET A 15 -4.17 5.02 -1.54
C MET A 15 -5.21 6.11 -1.82
N ILE A 16 -4.79 7.38 -1.84
CA ILE A 16 -5.68 8.53 -2.05
C ILE A 16 -6.26 8.53 -3.48
N ILE A 17 -5.39 8.40 -4.48
CA ILE A 17 -5.79 8.44 -5.89
C ILE A 17 -6.66 7.22 -6.21
N GLY A 18 -6.21 6.02 -5.83
CA GLY A 18 -6.95 4.78 -6.02
C GLY A 18 -8.31 4.80 -5.32
N GLY A 19 -8.38 5.26 -4.07
CA GLY A 19 -9.66 5.40 -3.37
C GLY A 19 -10.64 6.33 -4.09
N ARG A 20 -10.14 7.47 -4.60
CA ARG A 20 -10.94 8.44 -5.36
C ARG A 20 -11.50 7.83 -6.65
N PHE A 21 -10.66 7.15 -7.44
CA PHE A 21 -11.08 6.52 -8.69
C PHE A 21 -11.98 5.31 -8.46
N ALA A 22 -11.69 4.50 -7.44
CA ALA A 22 -12.55 3.38 -7.05
C ALA A 22 -13.97 3.87 -6.75
N TYR A 23 -14.11 4.92 -5.95
CA TYR A 23 -15.40 5.53 -5.65
C TYR A 23 -16.09 6.09 -6.90
N TYR A 24 -15.35 6.81 -7.76
CA TYR A 24 -15.90 7.41 -8.97
C TYR A 24 -16.44 6.36 -9.96
N TYR A 25 -15.66 5.32 -10.26
CA TYR A 25 -16.08 4.28 -11.21
C TYR A 25 -17.19 3.39 -10.64
N TRP A 26 -17.21 3.20 -9.32
CA TRP A 26 -18.28 2.48 -8.63
C TRP A 26 -19.62 3.22 -8.77
N LEU A 27 -19.65 4.53 -8.54
CA LEU A 27 -20.85 5.36 -8.74
C LEU A 27 -21.36 5.36 -10.19
N ARG A 28 -20.47 5.15 -11.16
CA ARG A 28 -20.80 5.09 -12.59
C ARG A 28 -21.30 3.70 -13.03
N GLY A 29 -21.36 2.72 -12.13
CA GLY A 29 -21.86 1.37 -12.41
C GLY A 29 -20.88 0.48 -13.16
N TYR A 30 -19.60 0.85 -13.27
CA TYR A 30 -18.59 -0.06 -13.82
C TYR A 30 -18.23 -1.15 -12.80
N SER A 31 -17.85 -2.34 -13.28
CA SER A 31 -17.52 -3.49 -12.42
C SER A 31 -16.00 -3.68 -12.22
N LEU A 32 -15.23 -3.72 -13.31
CA LEU A 32 -13.79 -4.00 -13.28
C LEU A 32 -12.91 -2.82 -12.83
N PRO A 33 -13.06 -1.59 -13.38
CA PRO A 33 -12.24 -0.46 -12.97
C PRO A 33 -12.28 -0.16 -11.47
N PRO A 34 -13.44 -0.10 -10.78
CA PRO A 34 -13.44 0.24 -9.36
C PRO A 34 -12.81 -0.86 -8.50
N LEU A 35 -12.94 -2.14 -8.90
CA LEU A 35 -12.28 -3.25 -8.22
C LEU A 35 -10.75 -3.11 -8.31
N PHE A 36 -10.22 -2.81 -9.50
CA PHE A 36 -8.77 -2.59 -9.69
C PHE A 36 -8.25 -1.46 -8.78
N PHE A 37 -8.91 -0.30 -8.81
CA PHE A 37 -8.48 0.84 -7.99
C PHE A 37 -8.66 0.60 -6.48
N ALA A 38 -9.70 -0.12 -6.08
CA ALA A 38 -9.92 -0.51 -4.69
C ALA A 38 -8.81 -1.47 -4.21
N LEU A 39 -8.43 -2.46 -5.02
CA LEU A 39 -7.34 -3.38 -4.69
C LEU A 39 -6.00 -2.66 -4.57
N CYS A 40 -5.68 -1.75 -5.50
CA CYS A 40 -4.46 -0.94 -5.40
C CYS A 40 -4.43 -0.08 -4.12
N SER A 41 -5.56 0.52 -3.76
CA SER A 41 -5.67 1.33 -2.53
C SER A 41 -5.56 0.45 -1.27
N ALA A 42 -6.16 -0.74 -1.28
CA ALA A 42 -6.09 -1.71 -0.18
C ALA A 42 -4.66 -2.24 0.03
N ILE A 43 -3.97 -2.63 -1.05
CA ILE A 43 -2.56 -3.07 -1.00
C ILE A 43 -1.68 -1.94 -0.46
N SER A 44 -1.86 -0.71 -0.95
CA SER A 44 -1.09 0.43 -0.48
C SER A 44 -1.33 0.72 1.00
N SER A 45 -2.59 0.63 1.45
CA SER A 45 -2.96 0.77 2.86
C SER A 45 -2.33 -0.32 3.73
N PHE A 46 -2.28 -1.55 3.24
CA PHE A 46 -1.65 -2.67 3.94
C PHE A 46 -0.15 -2.47 4.11
N PHE A 47 0.57 -2.06 3.06
CA PHE A 47 2.00 -1.76 3.17
C PHE A 47 2.27 -0.57 4.08
N LEU A 48 1.45 0.48 4.01
CA LEU A 48 1.56 1.62 4.92
C LEU A 48 1.34 1.20 6.37
N PHE A 49 0.35 0.35 6.63
CA PHE A 49 0.08 -0.20 7.96
C PHE A 49 1.27 -0.98 8.52
N ILE A 50 1.85 -1.88 7.73
CA ILE A 50 3.06 -2.62 8.11
C ILE A 50 4.21 -1.66 8.43
N TRP A 51 4.42 -0.64 7.59
CA TRP A 51 5.48 0.34 7.80
C TRP A 51 5.31 1.13 9.11
N VAL A 52 4.06 1.52 9.42
CA VAL A 52 3.73 2.20 10.68
C VAL A 52 3.95 1.26 11.88
N MET A 53 3.51 0.00 11.79
CA MET A 53 3.71 -1.00 12.84
C MET A 53 5.19 -1.34 13.07
N ALA A 54 6.00 -1.34 12.02
CA ALA A 54 7.45 -1.53 12.13
C ALA A 54 8.16 -0.37 12.85
N GLY A 55 7.51 0.79 12.99
CA GLY A 55 8.05 1.92 13.74
C GLY A 55 9.09 2.73 12.96
N GLY A 56 8.99 2.75 11.63
CA GLY A 56 9.73 3.65 10.78
C GLY A 56 10.62 3.00 9.70
N PRO A 57 11.37 3.84 8.96
CA PRO A 57 12.02 3.47 7.70
C PRO A 57 13.13 2.43 7.85
N ASP A 58 13.89 2.47 8.94
CA ASP A 58 15.03 1.56 9.14
C ASP A 58 14.59 0.21 9.68
N LYS A 59 13.66 0.23 10.65
CA LYS A 59 13.17 -0.97 11.31
C LYS A 59 12.41 -1.89 10.34
N VAL A 60 11.63 -1.33 9.42
CA VAL A 60 10.88 -2.14 8.44
C VAL A 60 11.81 -2.96 7.52
N VAL A 61 13.00 -2.42 7.23
CA VAL A 61 14.03 -3.11 6.44
C VAL A 61 14.63 -4.26 7.25
N HIS A 62 14.93 -4.04 8.54
CA HIS A 62 15.41 -5.09 9.43
C HIS A 62 14.38 -6.21 9.61
N TYR A 63 13.12 -5.86 9.90
CA TYR A 63 12.03 -6.83 10.00
C TYR A 63 11.89 -7.70 8.74
N PHE A 64 11.97 -7.07 7.56
CA PHE A 64 11.90 -7.82 6.30
C PHE A 64 13.10 -8.76 6.11
N LEU A 65 14.32 -8.30 6.42
CA LEU A 65 15.52 -9.13 6.34
C LEU A 65 15.47 -10.30 7.32
N ASP A 66 14.97 -10.09 8.54
CA ASP A 66 14.83 -11.14 9.54
C ASP A 66 13.79 -12.18 9.11
N ILE A 67 12.67 -11.76 8.49
CA ILE A 67 11.68 -12.68 7.93
C ILE A 67 12.31 -13.53 6.83
N VAL A 68 13.04 -12.91 5.89
CA VAL A 68 13.68 -13.62 4.77
C VAL A 68 14.76 -14.59 5.25
N ARG A 69 15.50 -14.23 6.30
CA ARG A 69 16.58 -15.06 6.84
C ARG A 69 16.08 -16.26 7.65
N ASN A 70 14.90 -16.16 8.24
CA ASN A 70 14.28 -17.23 9.05
C ASN A 70 13.37 -18.17 8.23
N PHE A 71 13.26 -17.94 6.92
CA PHE A 71 12.53 -18.78 5.97
C PHE A 71 13.48 -19.73 5.25
#